data_AF-A0A224Y9Z1-F1
#
_entry.id   AF-A0A224Y9Z1-F1
#
_cell.length_a   1.000
_cell.length_b   1.000
_cell.length_c   1.000
_cell.angle_alpha   90.00
_cell.angle_beta   90.00
_cell.angle_gamma   90.00
#
_symmetry.space_group_name_H-M   'P 1'
#
loop_
_entity.id
_entity.type
_entity.pdbx_description
1 polymer ?
#
loop_
_entity_poly.entity_id
_entity_poly.type
_entity_poly.pdbx_seq_one_letter_code
_entity_poly.pdbx_strand_id
1 'polypeptide(L)'
;MFRLGVVLLCFVLQQCTGENSSKKDMDMQKIGDGLEVKVYVIYDTDEYSKQHKPRYDWQRPGIWYFLNLFDEVQEYFYSKNVMVMFSVIAVEKVADIWVRTNQSLDTNATLEKLQMTHSSNYSRPNETIVYLFTNRTLPIQSETATATLGTLCSPNVSAAIAVQQPGSKSYVSAVEATSLVFGASGSFNFTDEDIQKMNHTFSNCYIKPSRKNRRKRNKTAKTTSTATSLIE
;
A
#
# COMPACT_ATOMS: atom_id res chain seq x y z
N MET A 1 -73.08 10.87 -48.58
CA MET A 1 -71.96 11.82 -48.69
C MET A 1 -70.88 11.42 -47.71
N PHE A 2 -69.69 11.16 -48.23
CA PHE A 2 -68.46 10.72 -47.55
C PHE A 2 -67.96 11.72 -46.49
N ARG A 3 -67.27 11.21 -45.43
CA ARG A 3 -65.90 11.57 -44.99
C ARG A 3 -65.40 10.46 -44.03
N LEU A 4 -64.61 9.47 -44.46
CA LEU A 4 -63.12 9.42 -44.38
C LEU A 4 -62.55 10.45 -43.39
N GLY A 5 -61.87 10.10 -42.30
CA GLY A 5 -60.88 9.04 -42.10
C GLY A 5 -59.55 9.72 -41.78
N VAL A 6 -58.87 9.30 -40.71
CA VAL A 6 -57.40 9.24 -40.49
C VAL A 6 -57.19 8.93 -39.00
N VAL A 7 -57.05 7.64 -38.69
CA VAL A 7 -56.51 7.16 -37.41
C VAL A 7 -54.99 7.20 -37.56
N LEU A 8 -54.35 8.22 -37.00
CA LEU A 8 -52.89 8.33 -36.98
C LEU A 8 -52.37 7.48 -35.80
N LEU A 9 -52.05 6.23 -36.10
CA LEU A 9 -51.43 5.27 -35.19
C LEU A 9 -49.95 5.67 -35.01
N CYS A 10 -49.63 6.45 -33.98
CA CYS A 10 -48.23 6.66 -33.58
C CYS A 10 -47.67 5.37 -32.98
N PHE A 11 -47.09 4.52 -33.84
CA PHE A 11 -46.09 3.53 -33.46
C PHE A 11 -44.86 4.28 -32.91
N VAL A 12 -44.85 4.56 -31.61
CA VAL A 12 -43.62 4.85 -30.88
C VAL A 12 -42.87 3.53 -30.77
N LEU A 13 -42.12 3.21 -31.83
CA LEU A 13 -41.17 2.12 -31.82
C LEU A 13 -40.14 2.42 -30.73
N GLN A 14 -40.20 1.59 -29.69
CA GLN A 14 -39.11 1.29 -28.78
C GLN A 14 -37.79 1.17 -29.55
N GLN A 15 -36.97 2.21 -29.51
CA GLN A 15 -35.52 2.02 -29.57
C GLN A 15 -35.02 1.95 -28.14
N CYS A 16 -35.27 0.81 -27.51
CA CYS A 16 -34.37 0.34 -26.46
C CYS A 16 -33.05 0.02 -27.17
N THR A 17 -32.17 1.02 -27.27
CA THR A 17 -30.74 0.75 -27.43
C THR A 17 -30.33 -0.04 -26.20
N GLY A 18 -30.41 -1.36 -26.32
CA GLY A 18 -29.72 -2.28 -25.43
C GLY A 18 -28.24 -2.02 -25.60
N GLU A 19 -27.71 -1.08 -24.83
CA GLU A 19 -26.32 -1.13 -24.40
C GLU A 19 -26.16 -2.47 -23.69
N ASN A 20 -25.76 -3.48 -24.47
CA ASN A 20 -25.03 -4.61 -23.97
C ASN A 20 -23.70 -4.06 -23.45
N SER A 21 -23.75 -3.35 -22.31
CA SER A 21 -22.66 -3.30 -21.36
C SER A 21 -22.48 -4.73 -20.91
N SER A 22 -21.72 -5.47 -21.72
CA SER A 22 -20.98 -6.62 -21.26
C SER A 22 -20.23 -6.10 -20.05
N LYS A 23 -20.78 -6.39 -18.86
CA LYS A 23 -20.05 -6.41 -17.60
C LYS A 23 -18.94 -7.42 -17.84
N LYS A 24 -17.89 -6.96 -18.50
CA LYS A 24 -16.59 -7.58 -18.52
C LYS A 24 -16.26 -7.57 -17.05
N ASP A 25 -16.40 -8.73 -16.41
CA ASP A 25 -15.76 -8.98 -15.12
C ASP A 25 -14.32 -8.52 -15.33
N MET A 26 -14.02 -7.30 -14.90
CA MET A 26 -12.67 -6.81 -14.82
C MET A 26 -12.10 -7.64 -13.69
N ASP A 27 -11.51 -8.78 -14.07
CA ASP A 27 -10.61 -9.54 -13.23
C ASP A 27 -9.66 -8.51 -12.62
N MET A 28 -9.92 -8.16 -11.35
CA MET A 28 -9.26 -7.04 -10.70
C MET A 28 -7.77 -7.35 -10.73
N GLN A 29 -7.02 -6.49 -11.40
CA GLN A 29 -5.61 -6.73 -11.66
C GLN A 29 -4.88 -6.86 -10.31
N LYS A 30 -4.28 -8.02 -10.06
CA LYS A 30 -3.41 -8.25 -8.91
C LYS A 30 -2.08 -7.55 -9.12
N ILE A 31 -1.66 -6.74 -8.17
CA ILE A 31 -0.39 -5.99 -8.21
C ILE A 31 0.47 -6.31 -7.00
N GLY A 32 1.79 -6.08 -7.09
CA GLY A 32 2.71 -6.25 -5.94
C GLY A 32 3.02 -7.69 -5.52
N ASP A 33 2.58 -8.73 -6.26
CA ASP A 33 2.90 -10.13 -5.94
C ASP A 33 4.42 -10.36 -5.91
N GLY A 34 4.93 -10.89 -4.78
CA GLY A 34 6.35 -11.13 -4.55
C GLY A 34 7.15 -9.93 -4.05
N LEU A 35 6.49 -8.79 -3.80
CA LEU A 35 7.08 -7.62 -3.13
C LEU A 35 6.98 -7.78 -1.61
N GLU A 36 8.11 -7.64 -0.92
CA GLU A 36 8.20 -7.66 0.54
C GLU A 36 8.61 -6.29 1.05
N VAL A 37 7.68 -5.57 1.68
CA VAL A 37 7.89 -4.25 2.27
C VAL A 37 8.52 -4.41 3.65
N LYS A 38 9.68 -3.78 3.85
CA LYS A 38 10.36 -3.78 5.15
C LYS A 38 9.84 -2.61 5.97
N VAL A 39 9.39 -2.89 7.19
CA VAL A 39 8.77 -1.90 8.07
C VAL A 39 9.71 -1.61 9.23
N TYR A 40 10.12 -0.35 9.34
CA TYR A 40 10.87 0.17 10.47
C TYR A 40 9.97 1.12 11.26
N VAL A 41 9.67 0.79 12.51
CA VAL A 41 8.73 1.58 13.33
C VAL A 41 9.48 2.43 14.35
N ILE A 42 9.22 3.72 14.32
CA ILE A 42 9.56 4.69 15.35
C ILE A 42 8.27 5.13 16.04
N TYR A 43 8.30 5.31 17.36
CA TYR A 43 7.20 5.93 18.11
C TYR A 43 7.71 6.96 19.12
N ASP A 44 6.87 7.95 19.45
CA ASP A 44 7.27 9.15 20.21
C ASP A 44 6.83 9.17 21.68
N THR A 45 6.06 8.17 22.13
CA THR A 45 5.55 8.06 23.51
C THR A 45 5.74 6.67 24.11
N ASP A 46 6.06 6.60 25.41
CA ASP A 46 6.21 5.34 26.14
C ASP A 46 4.92 4.51 26.17
N GLU A 47 3.78 5.15 25.96
CA GLU A 47 2.48 4.48 25.97
C GLU A 47 2.39 3.37 24.92
N TYR A 48 3.09 3.48 23.79
CA TYR A 48 3.13 2.41 22.79
C TYR A 48 3.83 1.15 23.30
N SER A 49 4.88 1.31 24.11
CA SER A 49 5.62 0.17 24.67
C SER A 49 4.81 -0.59 25.73
N LYS A 50 3.83 0.07 26.36
CA LYS A 50 2.99 -0.49 27.44
C LYS A 50 1.82 -1.35 26.93
N GLN A 51 1.51 -1.30 25.64
CA GLN A 51 0.29 -1.91 25.08
C GLN A 51 0.29 -3.43 25.05
N HIS A 52 1.48 -4.04 25.11
CA HIS A 52 1.60 -5.48 25.18
C HIS A 52 2.49 -5.84 26.36
N LYS A 53 1.92 -6.55 27.35
CA LYS A 53 2.71 -7.20 28.38
C LYS A 53 3.36 -8.42 27.74
N PRO A 54 4.70 -8.44 27.58
CA PRO A 54 5.35 -9.60 27.02
C PRO A 54 5.03 -10.84 27.87
N ARG A 55 4.87 -11.99 27.21
CA ARG A 55 4.70 -13.27 27.92
C ARG A 55 6.00 -13.74 28.57
N TYR A 56 7.14 -13.22 28.10
CA TYR A 56 8.48 -13.53 28.58
C TYR A 56 9.37 -12.29 28.58
N ASP A 57 10.25 -12.17 29.56
CA ASP A 57 11.10 -10.97 29.78
C ASP A 57 12.03 -10.60 28.60
N TRP A 58 12.35 -11.56 27.73
CA TRP A 58 13.18 -11.33 26.55
C TRP A 58 12.42 -10.70 25.36
N GLN A 59 11.09 -10.66 25.41
CA GLN A 59 10.28 -10.01 24.39
C GLN A 59 10.30 -8.50 24.61
N ARG A 60 10.79 -7.74 23.63
CA ARG A 60 10.74 -6.27 23.69
C ARG A 60 9.29 -5.80 23.73
N PRO A 61 8.87 -5.04 24.76
CA PRO A 61 7.52 -4.50 24.84
C PRO A 61 7.21 -3.65 23.59
N GLY A 62 6.00 -3.79 23.04
CA GLY A 62 5.54 -3.00 21.89
C GLY A 62 5.76 -3.62 20.50
N ILE A 63 6.71 -4.53 20.27
CA ILE A 63 6.93 -5.11 18.93
C ILE A 63 5.70 -5.90 18.43
N TRP A 64 5.07 -6.66 19.33
CA TRP A 64 3.87 -7.46 19.03
C TRP A 64 2.67 -6.61 18.63
N TYR A 65 2.56 -5.40 19.19
CA TYR A 65 1.52 -4.46 18.78
C TYR A 65 1.67 -4.10 17.30
N PHE A 66 2.88 -3.76 16.87
CA PHE A 66 3.13 -3.40 15.48
C PHE A 66 3.11 -4.60 14.52
N LEU A 67 3.54 -5.80 14.96
CA LEU A 67 3.38 -7.02 14.16
C LEU A 67 1.91 -7.25 13.80
N ASN A 68 1.03 -7.28 14.81
CA ASN A 68 -0.41 -7.46 14.60
C ASN A 68 -1.00 -6.32 13.75
N LEU A 69 -0.56 -5.07 13.98
CA LEU A 69 -1.02 -3.93 13.19
C LEU A 69 -0.71 -4.10 11.70
N PHE A 70 0.52 -4.52 11.37
CA PHE A 70 0.93 -4.69 9.97
C PHE A 70 0.38 -5.96 9.32
N ASP A 71 0.02 -6.98 10.11
CA ASP A 71 -0.77 -8.11 9.61
C ASP A 71 -2.15 -7.64 9.13
N GLU A 72 -2.84 -6.79 9.90
CA GLU A 72 -4.14 -6.20 9.51
C GLU A 72 -4.01 -5.28 8.29
N VAL A 73 -2.95 -4.47 8.22
CA VAL A 73 -2.63 -3.65 7.03
C VAL A 73 -2.43 -4.55 5.81
N GLN A 74 -1.70 -5.65 5.95
CA GLN A 74 -1.49 -6.61 4.86
C GLN A 74 -2.80 -7.22 4.37
N GLU A 75 -3.64 -7.71 5.29
CA GLU A 75 -4.95 -8.28 4.97
C GLU A 75 -5.84 -7.27 4.25
N TYR A 76 -5.79 -6.00 4.67
CA TYR A 76 -6.48 -4.91 4.01
C TYR A 76 -6.06 -4.78 2.55
N PHE A 77 -4.76 -4.63 2.27
CA PHE A 77 -4.24 -4.51 0.91
C PHE A 77 -4.54 -5.76 0.06
N TYR A 78 -4.48 -6.96 0.66
CA TYR A 78 -4.84 -8.22 -0.01
C TYR A 78 -6.30 -8.22 -0.46
N SER A 79 -7.23 -7.75 0.39
CA SER A 79 -8.65 -7.63 0.04
C SER A 79 -8.90 -6.68 -1.15
N LYS A 80 -7.92 -5.79 -1.44
CA LYS A 80 -7.91 -4.86 -2.56
C LYS A 80 -7.05 -5.33 -3.74
N ASN A 81 -6.68 -6.61 -3.79
CA ASN A 81 -5.80 -7.21 -4.82
C ASN A 81 -4.37 -6.62 -4.88
N VAL A 82 -3.91 -6.00 -3.79
CA VAL A 82 -2.54 -5.50 -3.63
C VAL A 82 -1.73 -6.53 -2.81
N MET A 83 -1.01 -7.41 -3.49
CA MET A 83 -0.44 -8.65 -2.96
C MET A 83 0.96 -8.49 -2.33
N VAL A 84 1.20 -7.40 -1.61
CA VAL A 84 2.48 -7.10 -0.93
C VAL A 84 2.58 -7.79 0.44
N MET A 85 3.77 -8.23 0.84
CA MET A 85 4.02 -8.79 2.18
C MET A 85 4.69 -7.74 3.07
N PHE A 86 4.24 -7.56 4.32
CA PHE A 86 4.91 -6.67 5.27
C PHE A 86 5.83 -7.45 6.21
N SER A 87 6.95 -6.85 6.58
CA SER A 87 7.89 -7.43 7.54
C SER A 87 8.43 -6.37 8.47
N VAL A 88 7.96 -6.37 9.72
CA VAL A 88 8.46 -5.48 10.78
C VAL A 88 9.86 -5.92 11.19
N ILE A 89 10.86 -5.14 10.79
CA ILE A 89 12.28 -5.45 11.02
C ILE A 89 12.83 -4.78 12.27
N ALA A 90 12.25 -3.66 12.70
CA ALA A 90 12.67 -2.95 13.89
C ALA A 90 11.52 -2.10 14.46
N VAL A 91 11.55 -1.92 15.78
CA VAL A 91 10.62 -1.09 16.54
C VAL A 91 11.40 -0.38 17.63
N GLU A 92 11.37 0.95 17.64
CA GLU A 92 12.10 1.75 18.62
C GLU A 92 11.39 3.03 19.02
N LYS A 93 11.71 3.53 20.22
CA LYS A 93 11.24 4.82 20.72
C LYS A 93 12.25 5.90 20.35
N VAL A 94 11.80 7.00 19.75
CA VAL A 94 12.62 8.19 19.52
C VAL A 94 11.82 9.42 19.94
N ALA A 95 12.14 9.98 21.11
CA ALA A 95 11.40 11.12 21.68
C ALA A 95 11.55 12.40 20.85
N ASP A 96 12.76 12.63 20.31
CA ASP A 96 13.13 13.87 19.62
C ASP A 96 13.07 13.74 18.10
N ILE A 97 12.10 12.98 17.57
CA ILE A 97 11.98 12.79 16.12
C ILE A 97 11.30 13.96 15.41
N TRP A 98 10.42 14.68 16.10
CA TRP A 98 9.69 15.82 15.54
C TRP A 98 10.59 17.02 15.25
N VAL A 99 10.47 17.58 14.04
CA VAL A 99 11.07 18.86 13.69
C VAL A 99 10.04 19.98 13.93
N ARG A 100 10.52 21.12 14.44
CA ARG A 100 9.69 22.31 14.69
C ARG A 100 10.22 23.50 13.90
N THR A 101 9.32 24.21 13.26
CA THR A 101 9.59 25.45 12.52
C THR A 101 8.61 26.50 13.03
N ASN A 102 9.12 27.63 13.54
CA ASN A 102 8.29 28.70 14.11
C ASN A 102 7.27 28.23 15.16
N GLN A 103 7.71 27.33 16.07
CA GLN A 103 6.89 26.72 17.14
C GLN A 103 5.80 25.72 16.68
N SER A 104 5.58 25.58 15.38
CA SER A 104 4.70 24.57 14.80
C SER A 104 5.46 23.29 14.45
N LEU A 105 4.76 22.14 14.42
CA LEU A 105 5.32 20.90 13.89
C LEU A 105 5.54 21.05 12.37
N ASP A 106 6.73 20.68 11.92
CA ASP A 106 7.08 20.66 10.50
C ASP A 106 7.04 19.22 10.01
N THR A 107 5.92 18.85 9.39
CA THR A 107 5.68 17.49 8.91
C THR A 107 6.69 17.08 7.84
N ASN A 108 7.00 17.97 6.91
CA ASN A 108 7.91 17.69 5.80
C ASN A 108 9.34 17.48 6.30
N ALA A 109 9.83 18.40 7.14
CA ALA A 109 11.16 18.25 7.73
C ALA A 109 11.24 17.03 8.67
N THR A 110 10.12 16.64 9.30
CA THR A 110 10.05 15.40 10.09
C THR A 110 10.14 14.15 9.18
N LEU A 111 9.47 14.13 8.03
CA LEU A 111 9.60 13.05 7.04
C LEU A 111 11.05 12.93 6.55
N GLU A 112 11.71 14.04 6.21
CA GLU A 112 13.12 14.03 5.81
C GLU A 112 14.02 13.46 6.93
N LYS A 113 13.78 13.88 8.17
CA LYS A 113 14.51 13.36 9.33
C LYS A 113 14.29 11.86 9.53
N LEU A 114 13.08 11.35 9.29
CA LEU A 114 12.78 9.91 9.33
C LEU A 114 13.57 9.13 8.27
N GLN A 115 13.66 9.65 7.04
CA GLN A 115 14.45 9.02 5.96
C GLN A 115 15.94 8.94 6.32
N MET A 116 16.46 9.95 7.02
CA MET A 116 17.87 10.00 7.46
C MET A 116 18.14 9.22 8.75
N THR A 117 17.11 8.86 9.52
CA THR A 117 17.27 8.20 10.81
C THR A 117 17.95 6.85 10.63
N HIS A 118 19.16 6.69 11.19
CA HIS A 118 20.02 5.51 11.07
C HIS A 118 20.55 5.17 9.67
N SER A 119 20.52 6.11 8.72
CA SER A 119 21.09 5.93 7.38
C SER A 119 22.59 5.57 7.40
N SER A 120 23.33 6.04 8.41
CA SER A 120 24.77 5.77 8.58
C SER A 120 25.09 4.41 9.20
N ASN A 121 24.14 3.81 9.93
CA ASN A 121 24.42 2.61 10.73
C ASN A 121 24.10 1.31 9.97
N TYR A 122 23.13 1.37 9.04
CA TYR A 122 22.71 0.22 8.26
C TYR A 122 22.23 0.66 6.89
N SER A 123 22.79 0.09 5.83
CA SER A 123 22.20 0.21 4.49
C SER A 123 20.83 -0.47 4.53
N ARG A 124 19.77 0.33 4.38
CA ARG A 124 18.39 -0.17 4.30
C ARG A 124 18.06 -0.49 2.84
N PRO A 125 17.41 -1.63 2.57
CA PRO A 125 16.85 -1.89 1.25
C PRO A 125 15.85 -0.79 0.86
N ASN A 126 15.75 -0.47 -0.43
CA ASN A 126 14.91 0.62 -0.93
C ASN A 126 13.40 0.32 -0.78
N GLU A 127 13.04 -0.95 -0.55
CA GLU A 127 11.70 -1.40 -0.17
C GLU A 127 11.35 -1.17 1.31
N THR A 128 12.17 -0.39 2.04
CA THR A 128 11.93 -0.05 3.44
C THR A 128 11.07 1.20 3.57
N ILE A 129 10.09 1.16 4.48
CA ILE A 129 9.33 2.31 4.94
C ILE A 129 9.62 2.54 6.43
N VAL A 130 10.01 3.77 6.76
CA VAL A 130 10.20 4.23 8.15
C VAL A 130 8.91 4.92 8.59
N TYR A 131 8.22 4.31 9.54
CA TYR A 131 7.00 4.86 10.12
C TYR A 131 7.29 5.61 11.41
N LEU A 132 6.65 6.75 11.60
CA LEU A 132 6.46 7.38 12.90
C LEU A 132 5.01 7.17 13.35
N PHE A 133 4.83 6.41 14.43
CA PHE A 133 3.56 6.30 15.12
C PHE A 133 3.49 7.31 16.26
N THR A 134 2.42 8.10 16.29
CA THR A 134 2.23 9.20 17.22
C THR A 134 0.77 9.32 17.62
N ASN A 135 0.50 9.85 18.80
CA ASN A 135 -0.85 10.28 19.19
C ASN A 135 -1.06 11.79 19.08
N ARG A 136 -0.07 12.51 18.54
CA ARG A 136 -0.14 13.95 18.29
C ARG A 136 -0.95 14.21 17.03
N THR A 137 -1.75 15.27 17.06
CA THR A 137 -2.45 15.77 15.87
C THR A 137 -1.45 16.40 14.91
N LEU A 138 -1.57 16.10 13.63
CA LEU A 138 -0.83 16.78 12.58
C LEU A 138 -1.31 18.25 12.45
N PRO A 139 -0.50 19.14 11.82
CA PRO A 139 -0.89 20.52 11.57
C PRO A 139 -2.23 20.66 10.84
N ILE A 140 -2.53 19.74 9.93
CA ILE A 140 -3.83 19.62 9.26
C ILE A 140 -4.68 18.64 10.09
N GLN A 141 -5.62 19.17 10.88
CA GLN A 141 -6.34 18.39 11.90
C GLN A 141 -7.15 17.21 11.34
N SER A 142 -7.55 17.25 10.07
CA SER A 142 -8.30 16.17 9.42
C SER A 142 -7.41 15.01 8.94
N GLU A 143 -6.09 15.20 8.90
CA GLU A 143 -5.16 14.17 8.42
C GLU A 143 -4.78 13.23 9.55
N THR A 144 -5.01 11.93 9.34
CA THR A 144 -4.51 10.87 10.24
C THR A 144 -3.21 10.25 9.76
N ALA A 145 -2.76 10.64 8.57
CA ALA A 145 -1.57 10.11 7.94
C ALA A 145 -0.92 11.13 7.00
N THR A 146 0.40 11.02 6.84
CA THR A 146 1.16 11.72 5.80
C THR A 146 2.39 10.88 5.44
N ALA A 147 2.92 11.02 4.23
CA ALA A 147 4.05 10.21 3.80
C ALA A 147 4.79 10.80 2.61
N THR A 148 5.96 10.24 2.31
CA THR A 148 6.66 10.48 1.05
C THR A 148 5.94 9.77 -0.11
N LEU A 149 5.20 10.54 -0.92
CA LEU A 149 4.29 10.02 -1.94
C LEU A 149 4.99 9.21 -3.03
N GLY A 150 4.56 7.97 -3.26
CA GLY A 150 5.02 7.14 -4.39
C GLY A 150 6.52 6.83 -4.38
N THR A 151 7.12 6.71 -3.19
CA THR A 151 8.58 6.62 -3.03
C THR A 151 9.10 5.22 -2.75
N LEU A 152 8.24 4.21 -2.66
CA LEU A 152 8.70 2.84 -2.39
C LEU A 152 9.67 2.38 -3.50
N CYS A 153 10.79 1.77 -3.10
CA CYS A 153 11.86 1.32 -4.01
C CYS A 153 12.56 2.45 -4.77
N SER A 154 12.37 3.72 -4.38
CA SER A 154 13.16 4.83 -4.88
C SER A 154 14.58 4.84 -4.26
N PRO A 155 15.52 5.66 -4.76
CA PRO A 155 16.85 5.80 -4.15
C PRO A 155 16.81 6.25 -2.69
N ASN A 156 15.78 6.99 -2.29
CA ASN A 156 15.59 7.43 -0.91
C ASN A 156 14.63 6.48 -0.20
N VAL A 157 14.94 6.14 1.05
CA VAL A 157 14.06 5.35 1.92
C VAL A 157 12.72 6.07 2.05
N SER A 158 11.60 5.35 2.01
CA SER A 158 10.28 5.96 2.23
C SER A 158 10.06 6.29 3.70
N ALA A 159 9.33 7.37 3.98
CA ALA A 159 8.92 7.74 5.32
C ALA A 159 7.42 8.01 5.39
N ALA A 160 6.83 7.72 6.55
CA ALA A 160 5.41 7.84 6.81
C ALA A 160 5.17 8.26 8.27
N ILE A 161 4.13 9.05 8.51
CA ILE A 161 3.61 9.33 9.86
C ILE A 161 2.18 8.80 9.91
N ALA A 162 1.86 8.03 10.94
CA ALA A 162 0.53 7.52 11.23
C ALA A 162 0.08 8.01 12.61
N VAL A 163 -0.99 8.79 12.63
CA VAL A 163 -1.62 9.27 13.86
C VAL A 163 -2.56 8.19 14.38
N GLN A 164 -2.24 7.67 15.56
CA GLN A 164 -2.98 6.60 16.19
C GLN A 164 -2.87 6.72 17.71
N GLN A 165 -3.93 6.37 18.44
CA GLN A 165 -3.82 6.25 19.89
C GLN A 165 -3.06 4.96 20.24
N PRO A 166 -2.16 4.98 21.24
CA PRO A 166 -1.46 3.79 21.69
C PRO A 166 -2.47 2.71 22.08
N GLY A 167 -2.32 1.50 21.53
CA GLY A 167 -3.20 0.37 21.81
C GLY A 167 -4.48 0.34 21.00
N SER A 168 -4.69 1.33 20.13
CA SER A 168 -5.80 1.31 19.18
C SER A 168 -5.70 0.08 18.28
N LYS A 169 -6.85 -0.59 18.08
CA LYS A 169 -7.00 -1.69 17.11
C LYS A 169 -7.24 -1.19 15.70
N SER A 170 -7.44 0.11 15.50
CA SER A 170 -7.59 0.68 14.18
C SER A 170 -6.27 0.58 13.42
N TYR A 171 -6.32 0.10 12.19
CA TYR A 171 -5.18 0.09 11.25
C TYR A 171 -5.33 1.13 10.15
N VAL A 172 -6.37 1.98 10.22
CA VAL A 172 -6.74 2.91 9.15
C VAL A 172 -5.62 3.89 8.85
N SER A 173 -5.06 4.59 9.85
CA SER A 173 -3.98 5.56 9.60
C SER A 173 -2.71 4.91 9.05
N ALA A 174 -2.42 3.67 9.45
CA ALA A 174 -1.33 2.90 8.84
C ALA A 174 -1.62 2.56 7.38
N VAL A 175 -2.84 2.17 7.02
CA VAL A 175 -3.27 1.96 5.63
C VAL A 175 -3.17 3.24 4.80
N GLU A 176 -3.68 4.37 5.31
CA GLU A 176 -3.63 5.67 4.64
C GLU A 176 -2.18 6.11 4.40
N ALA A 177 -1.31 6.02 5.41
CA ALA A 177 0.09 6.37 5.28
C ALA A 177 0.82 5.47 4.28
N THR A 178 0.51 4.16 4.30
CA THR A 178 1.11 3.19 3.39
C THR A 178 0.64 3.40 1.94
N SER A 179 -0.63 3.72 1.73
CA SER A 179 -1.17 3.95 0.39
C SER A 179 -0.55 5.20 -0.25
N LEU A 180 -0.27 6.25 0.54
CA LEU A 180 0.54 7.41 0.10
C LEU A 180 1.95 6.97 -0.31
N VAL A 181 2.65 6.17 0.48
CA VAL A 181 3.98 5.66 0.08
C VAL A 181 3.94 4.86 -1.22
N PHE A 182 2.86 4.11 -1.44
CA PHE A 182 2.63 3.39 -2.71
C PHE A 182 2.19 4.32 -3.86
N GLY A 183 1.90 5.59 -3.61
CA GLY A 183 1.58 6.60 -4.64
C GLY A 183 0.08 6.80 -4.88
N ALA A 184 -0.79 6.18 -4.08
CA ALA A 184 -2.22 6.46 -4.09
C ALA A 184 -2.56 7.77 -3.37
N SER A 185 -3.83 8.16 -3.41
CA SER A 185 -4.36 9.40 -2.83
C SER A 185 -4.38 9.46 -1.30
N GLY A 186 -4.07 8.37 -0.59
CA GLY A 186 -4.21 8.29 0.87
C GLY A 186 -5.61 7.88 1.34
N SER A 187 -6.57 7.70 0.42
CA SER A 187 -7.91 7.20 0.74
C SER A 187 -7.86 5.75 1.23
N PHE A 188 -8.77 5.39 2.14
CA PHE A 188 -9.02 3.98 2.47
C PHE A 188 -9.57 3.25 1.23
N ASN A 189 -10.59 3.78 0.57
CA ASN A 189 -11.14 3.15 -0.62
C ASN A 189 -10.34 3.51 -1.88
N PHE A 190 -9.58 2.54 -2.41
CA PHE A 190 -8.79 2.71 -3.62
C PHE A 190 -9.65 2.72 -4.89
N THR A 191 -9.43 3.72 -5.72
CA THR A 191 -9.94 3.80 -7.09
C THR A 191 -9.05 3.01 -8.05
N ASP A 192 -9.51 2.79 -9.29
CA ASP A 192 -8.67 2.19 -10.32
C ASP A 192 -7.41 3.04 -10.62
N GLU A 193 -7.52 4.36 -10.50
CA GLU A 193 -6.38 5.28 -10.64
C GLU A 193 -5.36 5.05 -9.52
N ASP A 194 -5.81 4.88 -8.27
CA ASP A 194 -4.93 4.55 -7.15
C ASP A 194 -4.20 3.23 -7.41
N ILE A 195 -4.90 2.20 -7.87
CA ILE A 195 -4.29 0.90 -8.20
C ILE A 195 -3.24 1.03 -9.30
N GLN A 196 -3.51 1.83 -10.35
CA GLN A 196 -2.53 2.10 -11.40
C GLN A 196 -1.29 2.83 -10.87
N LYS A 197 -1.47 3.83 -10.00
CA LYS A 197 -0.35 4.55 -9.36
C LYS A 197 0.48 3.63 -8.46
N MET A 198 -0.18 2.80 -7.65
CA MET A 198 0.51 1.78 -6.85
C MET A 198 1.33 0.83 -7.72
N ASN A 199 0.74 0.32 -8.80
CA ASN A 199 1.43 -0.58 -9.72
C ASN A 199 2.63 0.09 -10.40
N HIS A 200 2.50 1.37 -10.75
CA HIS A 200 3.60 2.16 -11.30
C HIS A 200 4.74 2.28 -10.27
N THR A 201 4.44 2.62 -9.02
CA THR A 201 5.43 2.67 -7.95
C THR A 201 6.13 1.31 -7.77
N PHE A 202 5.38 0.21 -7.76
CA PHE A 202 5.94 -1.15 -7.60
C PHE A 202 6.82 -1.59 -8.76
N SER A 203 6.69 -0.98 -9.95
CA SER A 203 7.57 -1.28 -11.09
C SER A 203 9.03 -0.90 -10.85
N ASN A 204 9.29 -0.03 -9.87
CA ASN A 204 10.64 0.34 -9.43
C ASN A 204 11.27 -0.71 -8.50
N CYS A 205 10.48 -1.68 -8.00
CA CYS A 205 10.94 -2.66 -7.04
C CYS A 205 11.58 -3.88 -7.70
N TYR A 206 12.60 -4.43 -7.04
CA TYR A 206 13.07 -5.77 -7.37
C TYR A 206 12.09 -6.83 -6.85
N ILE A 207 11.32 -7.42 -7.75
CA ILE A 207 10.34 -8.47 -7.40
C ILE A 207 10.99 -9.85 -7.57
N LYS A 208 11.07 -10.62 -6.49
CA LYS A 208 11.55 -12.02 -6.56
C LYS A 208 10.56 -12.84 -7.40
N PRO A 209 11.01 -13.58 -8.42
CA PRO A 209 10.11 -14.38 -9.25
C PRO A 209 9.40 -15.45 -8.40
N SER A 210 8.07 -15.45 -8.39
CA SER A 210 7.30 -16.45 -7.66
C SER A 210 7.58 -17.88 -8.18
N ARG A 211 7.48 -18.89 -7.29
CA ARG A 211 7.69 -20.32 -7.65
C ARG A 211 6.78 -20.79 -8.79
N LYS A 212 5.58 -20.20 -8.94
CA LYS A 212 4.65 -20.48 -10.06
C LYS A 212 5.23 -20.02 -11.40
N ASN A 213 5.85 -18.84 -11.45
CA ASN A 213 6.52 -18.32 -12.66
C ASN A 213 7.76 -19.15 -13.03
N ARG A 214 8.49 -19.66 -12.03
CA ARG A 214 9.66 -20.54 -12.27
C ARG A 214 9.27 -21.86 -12.96
N ARG A 215 8.12 -22.45 -12.60
CA ARG A 215 7.60 -23.66 -13.28
C ARG A 215 7.13 -23.36 -14.71
N LYS A 216 6.46 -22.23 -14.96
CA LYS A 216 6.01 -21.84 -16.30
C LYS A 216 7.20 -21.55 -17.23
N ARG A 217 8.21 -20.82 -16.75
CA ARG A 217 9.43 -20.49 -17.50
C ARG A 217 10.26 -21.72 -17.85
N ASN A 218 10.38 -22.67 -16.92
CA ASN A 218 11.05 -23.96 -17.19
C ASN A 218 10.26 -24.85 -18.15
N LYS A 219 8.92 -24.75 -18.16
CA LYS A 219 8.07 -25.47 -19.13
C LYS A 219 8.21 -24.88 -20.54
N THR A 220 8.30 -23.56 -20.68
CA THR A 220 8.52 -22.92 -22.00
C THR A 220 9.93 -23.17 -22.53
N ALA A 221 10.97 -23.12 -21.70
CA ALA A 221 12.35 -23.40 -22.11
C ALA A 221 12.57 -24.85 -22.55
N LYS A 222 11.82 -25.81 -22.00
CA LYS A 222 11.90 -27.22 -22.40
C LYS A 222 11.21 -27.53 -23.73
N THR A 223 10.30 -26.67 -24.20
CA THR A 223 9.61 -26.85 -25.49
C THR A 223 10.41 -26.27 -26.66
N THR A 224 11.28 -25.29 -26.42
CA THR A 224 12.10 -24.66 -27.47
C THR A 224 13.38 -25.45 -27.81
N SER A 225 13.77 -26.46 -27.03
CA SER A 225 15.01 -27.23 -27.27
C SER A 225 14.83 -28.52 -28.09
N THR A 226 13.67 -28.79 -28.69
CA THR A 226 13.41 -30.08 -29.40
C THR A 226 13.02 -29.91 -30.87
N ALA A 227 13.49 -28.85 -31.53
CA ALA A 227 13.19 -28.65 -32.96
C ALA A 227 14.44 -28.27 -33.77
N THR A 228 15.53 -29.03 -33.68
CA THR A 228 16.53 -29.11 -34.75
C THR A 228 17.37 -30.39 -34.61
N SER A 229 16.98 -31.46 -35.31
CA SER A 229 17.91 -32.49 -35.83
C SER A 229 17.13 -33.48 -36.71
N LEU A 230 16.91 -33.08 -37.95
CA LEU A 230 16.77 -33.97 -39.10
C LEU A 230 17.49 -33.27 -40.24
N ILE A 231 18.54 -33.91 -40.74
CA ILE A 231 19.07 -33.98 -42.11
C ILE A 231 20.54 -34.41 -41.97
N GLU A 232 20.78 -35.71 -42.06
CA GLU A 232 21.66 -36.37 -43.05
C GLU A 232 21.38 -37.87 -43.06
#